data_AF-A0AAV4MQD4-F1
#
_entry.id   AF-A0AAV4MQD4-F1
#
_cell.length_a   1.000
_cell.length_b   1.000
_cell.length_c   1.000
_cell.angle_alpha   90.00
_cell.angle_beta   90.00
_cell.angle_gamma   90.00
#
_symmetry.space_group_name_H-M   'P 1'
#
loop_
_entity.id
_entity.type
_entity.pdbx_description
1 polymer ?
#
loop_
_entity_poly.entity_id
_entity_poly.type
_entity_poly.pdbx_seq_one_letter_code
_entity_poly.pdbx_strand_id
1 'polypeptide(L)'
;MGRSQQKPNQCGGSVSSGNHGRLEGQMSGEEWHRLYGKCSGNEIYHIRLGDSRFFGEYEGKPFTMASFHSHRKYGVALVGVKTEMGGTWPILLNPGPNYVLKASDICFYMNITKEENSAFLPAEHILKRESLVGFNPDPTPDTSASHDSETVLKGKYIRRKF
;
A
#
# COMPACT_ATOMS: atom_id res chain seq x y z
N MET A 1 -38.34 -48.70 16.75
CA MET A 1 -37.12 -48.15 17.37
C MET A 1 -35.99 -48.19 16.36
N GLY A 2 -35.89 -47.20 15.47
CA GLY A 2 -34.79 -47.07 14.50
C GLY A 2 -33.79 -46.04 15.00
N ARG A 3 -32.56 -46.45 15.30
CA ARG A 3 -31.47 -45.54 15.68
C ARG A 3 -30.73 -45.12 14.40
N SER A 4 -30.83 -43.84 14.06
CA SER A 4 -30.05 -43.18 13.03
C SER A 4 -28.58 -43.13 13.45
N GLN A 5 -27.69 -43.80 12.71
CA GLN A 5 -26.24 -43.69 12.88
C GLN A 5 -25.76 -42.40 12.18
N GLN A 6 -25.30 -41.42 12.93
CA GLN A 6 -24.54 -40.27 12.39
C GLN A 6 -23.10 -40.70 12.11
N LYS A 7 -22.63 -40.52 10.86
CA LYS A 7 -21.21 -40.62 10.52
C LYS A 7 -20.47 -39.38 11.03
N PRO A 8 -19.28 -39.50 11.62
CA PRO A 8 -18.44 -38.34 11.91
C PRO A 8 -17.82 -37.82 10.61
N ASN A 9 -17.97 -36.52 10.35
CA ASN A 9 -17.26 -35.83 9.28
C ASN A 9 -15.76 -35.83 9.60
N GLN A 10 -15.01 -36.71 8.93
CA GLN A 10 -13.56 -36.59 8.84
C GLN A 10 -13.22 -35.44 7.87
N CYS A 11 -12.92 -34.26 8.42
CA CYS A 11 -12.23 -33.21 7.67
C CYS A 11 -10.73 -33.56 7.57
N GLY A 12 -10.40 -34.50 6.69
CA GLY A 12 -9.04 -34.74 6.22
C GLY A 12 -8.70 -33.76 5.11
N GLY A 13 -8.29 -32.54 5.46
CA GLY A 13 -7.71 -31.58 4.53
C GLY A 13 -6.19 -31.69 4.56
N SER A 14 -5.62 -32.24 3.50
CA SER A 14 -4.18 -32.31 3.24
C SER A 14 -3.51 -30.94 3.37
N VAL A 15 -2.54 -30.84 4.28
CA VAL A 15 -1.68 -29.66 4.45
C VAL A 15 -0.88 -29.45 3.17
N SER A 16 -1.29 -28.46 2.38
CA SER A 16 -0.53 -27.96 1.23
C SER A 16 0.16 -26.68 1.67
N SER A 17 1.48 -26.77 1.88
CA SER A 17 2.34 -25.61 2.15
C SER A 17 2.23 -24.58 1.04
N GLY A 18 1.68 -23.40 1.33
CA GLY A 18 1.73 -22.24 0.43
C GLY A 18 0.57 -21.26 0.65
N ASN A 19 0.88 -19.97 0.82
CA ASN A 19 -0.03 -18.82 0.98
C ASN A 19 -0.76 -18.66 2.33
N HIS A 20 -0.04 -18.23 3.37
CA HIS A 20 -0.64 -17.86 4.66
C HIS A 20 -1.32 -16.47 4.70
N GLY A 21 -1.30 -15.66 3.63
CA GLY A 21 -1.73 -14.25 3.68
C GLY A 21 -2.95 -13.84 2.86
N ARG A 22 -3.72 -14.77 2.26
CA ARG A 22 -4.80 -14.39 1.31
C ARG A 22 -6.18 -15.00 1.57
N LEU A 23 -6.41 -15.71 2.66
CA LEU A 23 -7.63 -16.52 2.81
C LEU A 23 -8.69 -15.92 3.75
N GLU A 24 -8.32 -14.91 4.55
CA GLU A 24 -9.25 -14.29 5.49
C GLU A 24 -10.37 -13.54 4.75
N GLY A 25 -11.60 -13.73 5.18
CA GLY A 25 -12.78 -13.01 4.66
C GLY A 25 -13.18 -13.31 3.22
N GLN A 26 -12.43 -14.10 2.43
CA GLN A 26 -12.71 -14.31 1.00
C GLN A 26 -14.09 -14.94 0.72
N MET A 27 -14.55 -15.81 1.61
CA MET A 27 -15.85 -16.48 1.47
C MET A 27 -17.01 -15.65 2.04
N SER A 28 -16.74 -14.46 2.59
CA SER A 28 -17.79 -13.60 3.15
C SER A 28 -18.71 -13.06 2.06
N GLY A 29 -20.02 -13.06 2.33
CA GLY A 29 -21.02 -12.39 1.49
C GLY A 29 -20.89 -10.86 1.53
N GLU A 30 -20.25 -10.30 2.56
CA GLU A 30 -20.14 -8.86 2.78
C GLU A 30 -18.84 -8.29 2.21
N GLU A 31 -18.93 -7.13 1.55
CA GLU A 31 -17.80 -6.50 0.86
C GLU A 31 -16.71 -6.00 1.82
N TRP A 32 -17.10 -5.37 2.93
CA TRP A 32 -16.17 -4.84 3.91
C TRP A 32 -15.29 -5.94 4.51
N HIS A 33 -15.86 -7.12 4.77
CA HIS A 33 -15.14 -8.25 5.36
C HIS A 33 -14.14 -8.84 4.36
N ARG A 34 -14.51 -8.93 3.07
CA ARG A 34 -13.58 -9.30 2.00
C ARG A 34 -12.45 -8.27 1.84
N LEU A 35 -12.75 -6.98 1.96
CA LEU A 35 -11.74 -5.91 1.85
C LEU A 35 -10.77 -5.95 3.04
N TYR A 36 -11.30 -6.09 4.25
CA TYR A 36 -10.51 -6.23 5.46
C TYR A 36 -9.57 -7.44 5.36
N GLY A 37 -10.08 -8.61 5.00
CA GLY A 37 -9.28 -9.83 4.86
C GLY A 37 -8.19 -9.77 3.77
N LYS A 38 -8.34 -8.88 2.77
CA LYS A 38 -7.29 -8.62 1.77
C LYS A 38 -6.12 -7.78 2.30
N CYS A 39 -6.31 -7.03 3.38
CA CYS A 39 -5.34 -6.08 3.92
C CYS A 39 -4.89 -6.41 5.34
N SER A 40 -5.60 -7.30 6.05
CA SER A 40 -5.28 -7.74 7.42
C SER A 40 -3.93 -8.42 7.53
N GLY A 41 -3.51 -9.13 6.49
CA GLY A 41 -2.23 -9.84 6.46
C GLY A 41 -0.99 -8.97 6.22
N ASN A 42 -1.07 -7.64 6.34
CA ASN A 42 0.14 -6.81 6.26
C ASN A 42 0.99 -6.95 7.53
N GLU A 43 2.29 -7.11 7.34
CA GLU A 43 3.28 -7.19 8.40
C GLU A 43 4.38 -6.14 8.18
N ILE A 44 5.08 -5.78 9.25
CA ILE A 44 6.25 -4.90 9.17
C ILE A 44 7.49 -5.76 8.92
N TYR A 45 8.21 -5.45 7.86
CA TYR A 45 9.50 -6.06 7.53
C TYR A 45 10.60 -5.01 7.50
N HIS A 46 11.85 -5.48 7.51
CA HIS A 46 13.02 -4.64 7.31
C HIS A 46 13.92 -5.21 6.22
N ILE A 47 14.62 -4.33 5.50
CA ILE A 47 15.61 -4.67 4.49
C ILE A 47 16.68 -3.58 4.40
N ARG A 48 17.92 -3.96 4.10
CA ARG A 48 18.95 -2.97 3.76
C ARG A 48 18.66 -2.37 2.40
N LEU A 49 18.71 -1.04 2.26
CA LEU A 49 18.29 -0.34 1.05
C LEU A 49 19.04 -0.84 -0.19
N GLY A 50 20.37 -0.99 -0.09
CA GLY A 50 21.21 -1.47 -1.20
C GLY A 50 20.92 -2.90 -1.64
N ASP A 51 20.27 -3.71 -0.80
CA ASP A 51 19.90 -5.10 -1.14
C ASP A 51 18.46 -5.20 -1.67
N SER A 52 17.68 -4.11 -1.59
CA SER A 52 16.27 -4.12 -1.94
C SER A 52 16.04 -3.90 -3.42
N ARG A 53 15.24 -4.78 -4.02
CA ARG A 53 14.65 -4.63 -5.35
C ARG A 53 13.55 -3.58 -5.37
N PHE A 54 12.86 -3.37 -4.24
CA PHE A 54 11.83 -2.33 -4.11
C PHE A 54 12.45 -0.94 -3.95
N PHE A 55 13.49 -0.83 -3.13
CA PHE A 55 14.00 0.47 -2.68
C PHE A 55 15.39 0.84 -3.22
N GLY A 56 16.16 -0.12 -3.73
CA GLY A 56 17.55 0.12 -4.15
C GLY A 56 17.67 1.15 -5.27
N GLU A 57 16.68 1.26 -6.16
CA GLU A 57 16.65 2.32 -7.19
C GLU A 57 16.47 3.75 -6.64
N TYR A 58 16.19 3.88 -5.33
CA TYR A 58 16.01 5.15 -4.64
C TYR A 58 17.18 5.53 -3.73
N GLU A 59 18.32 4.85 -3.83
CA GLU A 59 19.57 5.33 -3.23
C GLU A 59 19.88 6.77 -3.70
N GLY A 60 20.29 7.62 -2.77
CA GLY A 60 20.58 9.03 -3.04
C GLY A 60 19.34 9.90 -3.30
N LYS A 61 18.13 9.34 -3.17
CA LYS A 61 16.87 10.08 -3.32
C LYS A 61 16.20 10.35 -1.97
N PRO A 62 15.32 11.37 -1.90
CA PRO A 62 14.56 11.65 -0.69
C PRO A 62 13.67 10.48 -0.28
N PHE A 63 13.51 10.28 1.04
CA PHE A 63 12.60 9.27 1.61
C PHE A 63 11.17 9.39 1.05
N THR A 64 10.65 10.62 0.95
CA THR A 64 9.29 10.88 0.47
C THR A 64 9.10 10.44 -0.99
N MET A 65 10.14 10.58 -1.82
CA MET A 65 10.12 10.14 -3.21
C MET A 65 10.08 8.61 -3.31
N ALA A 66 10.92 7.92 -2.52
CA ALA A 66 10.96 6.47 -2.47
C ALA A 66 9.62 5.90 -1.98
N SER A 67 9.04 6.49 -0.93
CA SER A 67 7.75 6.07 -0.36
C SER A 67 6.62 6.13 -1.39
N PHE A 68 6.50 7.26 -2.11
CA PHE A 68 5.45 7.41 -3.13
C PHE A 68 5.61 6.42 -4.30
N HIS A 69 6.82 6.32 -4.86
CA HIS A 69 7.02 5.53 -6.07
C HIS A 69 7.01 4.02 -5.80
N SER A 70 7.54 3.57 -4.65
CA SER A 70 7.49 2.15 -4.25
C SER A 70 6.05 1.69 -4.00
N HIS A 71 5.21 2.52 -3.40
CA HIS A 71 3.79 2.22 -3.25
C HIS A 71 3.10 2.12 -4.62
N ARG A 72 3.32 3.08 -5.52
CA ARG A 72 2.69 3.07 -6.84
C ARG A 72 3.15 1.90 -7.71
N LYS A 73 4.42 1.52 -7.63
CA LYS A 73 5.04 0.49 -8.49
C LYS A 73 4.82 -0.92 -7.94
N TYR A 74 4.93 -1.10 -6.63
CA TYR A 74 4.96 -2.41 -5.98
C TYR A 74 3.86 -2.61 -4.93
N GLY A 75 3.10 -1.58 -4.58
CA GLY A 75 2.11 -1.64 -3.50
C GLY A 75 2.73 -1.79 -2.12
N VAL A 76 4.02 -1.45 -1.98
CA VAL A 76 4.78 -1.59 -0.73
C VAL A 76 4.85 -0.23 -0.04
N ALA A 77 4.51 -0.17 1.26
CA ALA A 77 4.48 1.08 2.00
C ALA A 77 5.73 1.24 2.88
N LEU A 78 6.60 2.20 2.55
CA LEU A 78 7.77 2.53 3.35
C LEU A 78 7.36 3.33 4.59
N VAL A 79 7.80 2.88 5.77
CA VAL A 79 7.41 3.42 7.09
C VAL A 79 8.50 4.29 7.71
N GLY A 80 9.75 3.83 7.63
CA GLY A 80 10.86 4.50 8.30
C GLY A 80 12.20 3.88 7.95
N VAL A 81 13.25 4.42 8.56
CA VAL A 81 14.64 4.00 8.32
C VAL A 81 15.41 3.93 9.62
N LYS A 82 16.34 2.98 9.71
CA LYS A 82 17.41 2.98 10.70
C LYS A 82 18.72 3.28 9.98
N THR A 83 19.40 4.33 10.42
CA THR A 83 20.67 4.82 9.84
C THR A 83 21.70 4.93 10.94
N GLU A 84 22.97 4.86 10.58
CA GLU A 84 24.05 5.33 11.44
C GLU A 84 24.07 6.88 11.46
N MET A 85 24.07 7.47 12.65
CA MET A 85 24.21 8.91 12.86
C MET A 85 25.03 9.15 14.14
N GLY A 86 26.24 9.71 13.98
CA GLY A 86 27.10 10.06 15.12
C GLY A 86 27.46 8.86 16.02
N GLY A 87 27.66 7.67 15.44
CA GLY A 87 27.94 6.43 16.18
C GLY A 87 26.71 5.80 16.86
N THR A 88 25.53 6.39 16.70
CA THR A 88 24.25 5.81 17.13
C THR A 88 23.46 5.30 15.93
N TRP A 89 22.49 4.41 16.17
CA TRP A 89 21.68 3.81 15.10
C TRP A 89 20.19 4.10 15.30
N PRO A 90 19.76 5.38 15.25
CA PRO A 90 18.37 5.75 15.50
C PRO A 90 17.42 5.17 14.45
N ILE A 91 16.19 4.88 14.89
CA ILE A 91 15.06 4.62 14.00
C ILE A 91 14.33 5.93 13.79
N LEU A 92 14.23 6.38 12.54
CA LEU A 92 13.49 7.55 12.11
C LEU A 92 12.18 7.10 11.47
N LEU A 93 11.06 7.50 12.07
CA LEU A 93 9.72 7.22 11.55
C LEU A 93 9.31 8.36 10.62
N ASN A 94 8.93 8.02 9.38
CA ASN A 94 8.55 8.95 8.32
C ASN A 94 9.44 10.21 8.24
N PRO A 95 10.74 10.06 7.99
CA PRO A 95 11.62 11.21 7.88
C PRO A 95 11.19 12.11 6.70
N GLY A 96 11.33 13.42 6.89
CA GLY A 96 10.92 14.41 5.91
C GLY A 96 11.76 14.38 4.61
N PRO A 97 11.44 15.26 3.65
CA PRO A 97 12.10 15.30 2.34
C PRO A 97 13.61 15.60 2.38
N ASN A 98 14.11 16.14 3.50
CA ASN A 98 15.54 16.40 3.69
C ASN A 98 16.35 15.13 3.97
N TYR A 99 15.68 14.02 4.33
CA TYR A 99 16.36 12.76 4.53
C TYR A 99 16.63 12.07 3.19
N VAL A 100 17.91 11.89 2.89
CA VAL A 100 18.40 11.19 1.71
C VAL A 100 18.76 9.76 2.10
N LEU A 101 18.21 8.81 1.34
CA LEU A 101 18.42 7.38 1.55
C LEU A 101 19.85 6.96 1.19
N LYS A 102 20.45 6.14 2.04
CA LYS A 102 21.79 5.56 1.85
C LYS A 102 21.70 4.06 1.61
N ALA A 103 22.61 3.48 0.83
CA ALA A 103 22.67 2.03 0.62
C ALA A 103 22.72 1.22 1.93
N SER A 104 23.36 1.77 2.97
CA SER A 104 23.51 1.13 4.29
C SER A 104 22.28 1.25 5.19
N ASP A 105 21.29 2.08 4.83
CA ASP A 105 20.09 2.27 5.64
C ASP A 105 19.29 0.97 5.71
N ILE A 106 18.70 0.71 6.88
CA ILE A 106 17.71 -0.35 7.04
C ILE A 106 16.33 0.28 6.90
N CYS A 107 15.63 -0.02 5.82
CA CYS A 107 14.27 0.43 5.55
C CYS A 107 13.26 -0.47 6.25
N PHE A 108 12.30 0.13 6.95
CA PHE A 108 11.13 -0.56 7.49
C PHE A 108 9.93 -0.32 6.59
N TYR A 109 9.23 -1.38 6.19
CA TYR A 109 8.10 -1.29 5.27
C TYR A 109 6.96 -2.24 5.67
N MET A 110 5.74 -1.89 5.29
CA MET A 110 4.56 -2.76 5.38
C MET A 110 4.29 -3.45 4.06
N ASN A 111 4.08 -4.77 4.10
CA ASN A 111 3.57 -5.54 2.97
C ASN A 111 2.94 -6.85 3.48
N ILE A 112 2.20 -7.56 2.62
CA ILE A 112 1.66 -8.90 2.96
C ILE A 112 2.76 -9.96 2.98
N THR A 113 3.73 -9.85 2.09
CA THR A 113 4.82 -10.83 1.98
C THR A 113 6.15 -10.14 2.06
N LYS A 114 7.08 -10.71 2.82
CA LYS A 114 8.48 -10.26 2.83
C LYS A 114 9.03 -10.23 1.41
N GLU A 115 9.90 -9.25 1.13
CA GLU A 115 10.44 -9.02 -0.21
C GLU A 115 11.08 -10.26 -0.83
N GLU A 116 11.85 -11.04 -0.07
CA GLU A 116 12.51 -12.28 -0.56
C GLU A 116 11.53 -13.34 -1.06
N ASN A 117 10.30 -13.34 -0.52
CA ASN A 117 9.23 -14.27 -0.87
C ASN A 117 8.27 -13.71 -1.92
N SER A 118 8.42 -12.42 -2.28
CA SER A 118 7.63 -11.79 -3.31
C SER A 118 8.16 -12.27 -4.68
N ALA A 119 7.61 -13.38 -5.16
CA ALA A 119 7.71 -13.77 -6.56
C ALA A 119 7.04 -12.67 -7.39
N PHE A 120 7.76 -12.15 -8.39
CA PHE A 120 7.40 -10.98 -9.21
C PHE A 120 5.90 -10.96 -9.54
N LEU A 121 5.13 -10.12 -8.83
CA LEU A 121 3.71 -9.94 -9.13
C LEU A 121 3.62 -9.03 -10.36
N PRO A 122 2.99 -9.48 -11.46
CA PRO A 122 2.67 -8.60 -12.58
C PRO A 122 1.81 -7.43 -12.10
N ALA A 123 2.08 -6.23 -12.63
CA ALA A 123 1.46 -4.97 -12.24
C ALA A 123 -0.09 -4.97 -12.28
N GLU A 124 -0.70 -5.90 -13.02
CA GLU A 124 -2.14 -6.05 -13.15
C GLU A 124 -2.86 -6.36 -11.83
N HIS A 125 -2.20 -7.01 -10.87
CA HIS A 125 -2.79 -7.29 -9.55
C HIS A 125 -2.75 -6.10 -8.57
N ILE A 126 -1.99 -5.04 -8.87
CA ILE A 126 -1.81 -3.86 -8.00
C ILE A 126 -2.75 -2.73 -8.39
N LEU A 127 -3.00 -2.52 -9.70
CA LEU A 127 -3.92 -1.46 -10.17
C LEU A 127 -5.39 -1.70 -9.79
N LYS A 128 -5.80 -2.97 -9.56
CA LYS A 128 -7.13 -3.28 -9.01
C LYS A 128 -7.27 -2.92 -7.53
N ARG A 129 -6.18 -2.56 -6.84
CA ARG A 129 -6.17 -2.19 -5.41
C ARG A 129 -6.56 -0.73 -5.20
N GLU A 130 -6.17 0.17 -6.10
CA GLU A 130 -6.53 1.60 -6.01
C GLU A 130 -8.00 1.87 -6.34
N SER A 131 -8.63 1.07 -7.21
CA SER A 131 -10.06 1.22 -7.54
C SER A 131 -11.02 0.72 -6.46
N LEU A 132 -10.53 0.02 -5.42
CA LEU A 132 -11.35 -0.52 -4.32
C LEU A 132 -11.37 0.38 -3.08
N VAL A 133 -10.43 1.34 -2.98
CA VAL A 133 -10.45 2.42 -1.98
C VAL A 133 -11.16 3.60 -2.64
N GLY A 134 -12.48 3.49 -2.77
CA GLY A 134 -13.32 4.55 -3.30
C GLY A 134 -13.30 5.79 -2.40
N PHE A 135 -12.32 6.67 -2.58
CA PHE A 135 -12.49 8.08 -2.25
C PHE A 135 -13.39 8.68 -3.32
N ASN A 136 -14.69 8.43 -3.22
CA ASN A 136 -15.66 9.30 -3.89
C ASN A 136 -15.57 10.66 -3.17
N PRO A 137 -15.19 11.76 -3.84
CA PRO A 137 -15.37 13.07 -3.26
C PRO A 137 -16.88 13.26 -3.03
N ASP A 138 -17.24 13.56 -1.79
CA ASP A 138 -18.62 13.75 -1.35
C ASP A 138 -19.31 14.82 -2.24
N PRO A 139 -20.53 14.58 -2.76
CA PRO A 139 -21.26 15.61 -3.50
C PRO A 139 -21.69 16.70 -2.51
N THR A 140 -21.07 17.87 -2.60
CA THR A 140 -21.51 19.07 -1.87
C THR A 140 -22.98 19.36 -2.15
N PRO A 141 -23.82 19.59 -1.13
CA PRO A 141 -25.20 20.01 -1.36
C PRO A 141 -25.23 21.50 -1.79
N ASP A 142 -26.25 21.76 -2.61
CA ASP A 142 -26.93 23.03 -2.88
C ASP A 142 -26.17 24.32 -3.22
N THR A 143 -26.36 24.80 -4.46
CA THR A 143 -27.00 26.11 -4.71
C THR A 143 -27.51 26.15 -6.17
N SER A 144 -28.83 26.20 -6.31
CA SER A 144 -29.55 26.46 -7.55
C SER A 144 -29.57 27.96 -7.89
N ALA A 145 -29.15 28.36 -9.09
CA ALA A 145 -29.66 29.56 -9.78
C ALA A 145 -29.25 29.59 -11.27
N SER A 146 -30.25 29.43 -12.14
CA SER A 146 -30.53 30.10 -13.43
C SER A 146 -29.41 30.68 -14.32
N HIS A 147 -29.40 30.22 -15.59
CA HIS A 147 -29.42 31.00 -16.85
C HIS A 147 -28.62 32.33 -16.94
N ASP A 148 -27.58 32.38 -17.78
CA ASP A 148 -27.61 33.01 -19.12
C ASP A 148 -26.20 33.14 -19.76
N SER A 149 -26.21 33.28 -21.07
CA SER A 149 -25.10 33.19 -22.04
C SER A 149 -24.24 34.44 -22.22
N GLU A 150 -23.04 34.21 -22.79
CA GLU A 150 -22.37 35.02 -23.83
C GLU A 150 -21.16 35.94 -23.46
N THR A 151 -20.16 35.86 -24.36
CA THR A 151 -19.08 36.82 -24.73
C THR A 151 -17.76 36.92 -23.93
N VAL A 152 -16.70 36.36 -24.55
CA VAL A 152 -15.48 37.04 -25.05
C VAL A 152 -14.95 38.23 -24.23
N LEU A 153 -13.73 38.12 -23.69
CA LEU A 153 -12.60 39.00 -24.04
C LEU A 153 -11.26 38.57 -23.39
N LYS A 154 -10.20 38.84 -24.15
CA LYS A 154 -8.78 38.59 -23.91
C LYS A 154 -8.25 39.17 -22.60
N GLY A 155 -7.23 38.50 -22.03
CA GLY A 155 -6.03 39.23 -21.61
C GLY A 155 -5.36 38.82 -20.31
N LYS A 156 -4.04 38.66 -20.43
CA LYS A 156 -2.99 38.99 -19.46
C LYS A 156 -2.65 37.94 -18.40
N TYR A 157 -1.62 37.17 -18.76
CA TYR A 157 -0.43 36.87 -17.97
C TYR A 157 -0.23 37.85 -16.79
N ILE A 158 -0.26 37.35 -15.55
CA ILE A 158 0.18 38.10 -14.36
C ILE A 158 1.14 37.25 -13.54
N ARG A 159 2.34 37.84 -13.34
CA ARG A 159 3.46 37.39 -12.52
C ARG A 159 3.06 37.18 -11.06
N ARG A 160 3.66 36.18 -10.42
CA ARG A 160 3.77 36.10 -8.95
C ARG A 160 4.95 36.97 -8.46
N LYS A 161 4.66 37.84 -7.51
CA LYS A 161 5.53 38.38 -6.43
C LYS A 161 4.61 38.39 -5.20
N PHE A 162 4.98 38.00 -3.99
CA PHE A 162 6.26 37.78 -3.34
C PHE A 162 6.35 36.36 -2.76
#